data_AF-A0A8C1FYS8-F1
#
_entry.id   AF-A0A8C1FYS8-F1
#
_cell.length_a   1.000
_cell.length_b   1.000
_cell.length_c   1.000
_cell.angle_alpha   90.00
_cell.angle_beta   90.00
_cell.angle_gamma   90.00
#
_symmetry.space_group_name_H-M   'P 1'
#
loop_
_entity.id
_entity.type
_entity.pdbx_description
1 polymer ?
#
loop_
_entity_poly.entity_id
_entity_poly.type
_entity_poly.pdbx_seq_one_letter_code
_entity_poly.pdbx_strand_id
1 'polypeptide(L)'
;IHVRFSAYRTAMKSRRLQKALCLDLLELSIAQSVFDQHKLVHNGQLLEIPSIINCLCTIYRELQQVHPDLVNVPLCVDLCLNWLLKVYDSDRSGKVQVLSMKIGLFSLSKGPLKDKYKYLFAEVAGAAGICNQRQLALLLHNSIQIPHQLGEAAAFGGSNMEPSVRSCFQYVGRDDVIEVQQFVDWMHLEPQSVVWLSVLHRVAAAETAKHQAKCNICKECPLVGFRYRSLKHFNYNVCQTCFFSGRISKDYHLSYPMVEYCTPTTSGEDVRDFTKVLKNKFRSKKYFTKHPRLGYLPVQTILEEEHLET
;
A
#
# COMPACT_ATOMS: atom_id res chain seq x y z
N ILE A 1 14.72 -12.77 5.48
CA ILE A 1 14.25 -13.09 4.10
C ILE A 1 14.51 -11.86 3.24
N HIS A 2 15.23 -12.00 2.13
CA HIS A 2 15.39 -10.93 1.15
C HIS A 2 14.13 -10.89 0.24
N VAL A 3 13.40 -9.79 0.25
CA VAL A 3 12.17 -9.62 -0.55
C VAL A 3 12.53 -8.90 -1.85
N ARG A 4 12.46 -9.62 -2.98
CA ARG A 4 12.83 -9.11 -4.31
C ARG A 4 11.93 -7.97 -4.78
N PHE A 5 10.62 -8.09 -4.57
CA PHE A 5 9.62 -7.14 -5.07
C PHE A 5 9.50 -5.92 -4.16
N SER A 6 9.73 -4.73 -4.72
CA SER A 6 9.75 -3.45 -3.99
C SER A 6 8.42 -3.13 -3.30
N ALA A 7 7.29 -3.39 -3.96
CA ALA A 7 5.97 -3.15 -3.41
C ALA A 7 5.74 -3.95 -2.10
N TYR A 8 6.05 -5.24 -2.09
CA TYR A 8 5.95 -6.08 -0.89
C TYR A 8 6.99 -5.73 0.16
N ARG A 9 8.23 -5.44 -0.24
CA ARG A 9 9.29 -5.05 0.70
C ARG A 9 8.92 -3.76 1.44
N THR A 10 8.43 -2.77 0.72
CA THR A 10 7.92 -1.51 1.27
C THR A 10 6.71 -1.76 2.16
N ALA A 11 5.71 -2.51 1.69
CA ALA A 11 4.53 -2.84 2.47
C ALA A 11 4.86 -3.57 3.78
N MET A 12 5.83 -4.50 3.77
CA MET A 12 6.30 -5.18 4.99
C MET A 12 7.00 -4.23 5.96
N LYS A 13 7.86 -3.33 5.46
CA LYS A 13 8.48 -2.28 6.27
C LYS A 13 7.40 -1.38 6.88
N SER A 14 6.45 -0.91 6.07
CA SER A 14 5.31 -0.11 6.51
C SER A 14 4.43 -0.84 7.53
N ARG A 15 4.20 -2.15 7.36
CA ARG A 15 3.41 -2.95 8.32
C ARG A 15 4.11 -3.07 9.68
N ARG A 16 5.44 -3.27 9.69
CA ARG A 16 6.22 -3.30 10.94
C ARG A 16 6.18 -1.95 11.65
N LEU A 17 6.34 -0.87 10.88
CA LEU A 17 6.21 0.49 11.40
C LEU A 17 4.80 0.74 11.96
N GLN A 18 3.76 0.39 11.20
CA GLN A 18 2.36 0.54 11.60
C GLN A 18 2.07 -0.09 12.97
N LYS A 19 2.55 -1.33 13.18
CA LYS A 19 2.43 -2.05 14.46
C LYS A 19 3.26 -1.42 15.58
N ALA A 20 4.50 -1.03 15.29
CA ALA A 20 5.36 -0.38 16.29
C ALA A 20 4.80 0.96 16.77
N LEU A 21 4.03 1.64 15.92
CA LEU A 21 3.33 2.89 16.25
C LEU A 21 1.89 2.65 16.76
N CYS A 22 1.44 1.40 16.88
CA CYS A 22 0.05 1.04 17.20
C CYS A 22 -1.02 1.68 16.27
N LEU A 23 -0.64 2.12 15.08
CA LEU A 23 -1.56 2.75 14.12
C LEU A 23 -2.46 1.70 13.45
N ASP A 24 -2.11 0.42 13.52
CA ASP A 24 -3.00 -0.68 13.12
C ASP A 24 -4.18 -0.90 14.07
N LEU A 25 -4.20 -0.22 15.23
CA LEU A 25 -5.33 -0.13 16.14
C LEU A 25 -6.17 1.14 15.90
N LEU A 26 -5.60 2.16 15.25
CA LEU A 26 -6.23 3.46 15.05
C LEU A 26 -7.30 3.42 13.96
N GLU A 27 -8.57 3.44 14.33
CA GLU A 27 -9.66 3.53 13.35
C GLU A 27 -9.70 4.92 12.68
N LEU A 28 -10.05 4.94 11.39
CA LEU A 28 -10.15 6.17 10.59
C LEU A 28 -11.09 7.21 11.25
N SER A 29 -12.21 6.76 11.81
CA SER A 29 -13.19 7.61 12.50
C SER A 29 -12.63 8.25 13.78
N ILE A 30 -11.85 7.50 14.56
CA ILE A 30 -11.19 8.02 15.77
C ILE A 30 -10.18 9.10 15.38
N ALA A 31 -9.33 8.83 14.38
CA ALA A 31 -8.37 9.82 13.89
C ALA A 31 -9.07 11.12 13.44
N GLN A 32 -10.13 11.01 12.63
CA GLN A 32 -10.92 12.15 12.19
C GLN A 32 -11.51 12.94 13.37
N SER A 33 -12.15 12.25 14.32
CA SER A 33 -12.76 12.90 15.48
C SER A 33 -11.74 13.67 16.32
N VAL A 34 -10.53 13.14 16.47
CA VAL A 34 -9.46 13.84 17.19
C VAL A 34 -8.96 15.05 16.39
N PHE A 35 -8.83 14.96 15.07
CA PHE A 35 -8.47 16.12 14.25
C PHE A 35 -9.49 17.25 14.37
N ASP A 36 -10.78 16.90 14.40
CA ASP A 36 -11.87 17.88 14.59
C ASP A 36 -11.82 18.50 15.99
N GLN A 37 -11.58 17.70 17.04
CA GLN A 37 -11.42 18.18 18.42
C GLN A 37 -10.26 19.18 18.57
N HIS A 38 -9.14 18.92 17.89
CA HIS A 38 -7.97 19.81 17.87
C HIS A 38 -8.08 20.93 16.83
N LYS A 39 -9.24 21.08 16.16
CA LYS A 39 -9.52 22.12 15.17
C LYS A 39 -8.51 22.16 14.02
N LEU A 40 -8.05 20.99 13.57
CA LEU A 40 -7.09 20.83 12.48
C LEU A 40 -7.78 20.95 11.11
N VAL A 41 -8.48 22.07 10.88
CA VAL A 41 -9.30 22.30 9.69
C VAL A 41 -8.46 22.89 8.54
N HIS A 42 -7.46 23.70 8.87
CA HIS A 42 -6.61 24.35 7.87
C HIS A 42 -5.43 23.46 7.49
N ASN A 43 -5.61 22.65 6.44
CA ASN A 43 -4.60 21.71 5.97
C ASN A 43 -3.26 22.37 5.57
N GLY A 44 -3.26 23.67 5.27
CA GLY A 44 -2.04 24.45 5.01
C GLY A 44 -1.23 24.84 6.24
N GLN A 45 -1.82 24.80 7.44
CA GLN A 45 -1.20 25.23 8.70
C GLN A 45 0.01 24.37 9.06
N LEU A 46 1.06 25.00 9.59
CA LEU A 46 2.21 24.32 10.20
C LEU A 46 1.96 24.11 11.69
N LEU A 47 2.02 22.86 12.14
CA LEU A 47 1.95 22.48 13.54
C LEU A 47 3.34 22.38 14.14
N GLU A 48 3.54 23.04 15.28
CA GLU A 48 4.76 22.89 16.07
C GLU A 48 4.69 21.62 16.92
N ILE A 49 5.86 21.12 17.34
CA ILE A 49 5.99 19.89 18.16
C ILE A 49 4.96 19.80 19.31
N PRO A 50 4.73 20.84 20.14
CA PRO A 50 3.75 20.76 21.22
C PRO A 50 2.32 20.47 20.75
N SER A 51 1.90 21.06 19.62
CA SER A 51 0.58 20.80 19.03
C SER A 51 0.46 19.38 18.49
N ILE A 52 1.53 18.87 17.88
CA ILE A 52 1.58 17.48 17.40
C ILE A 52 1.49 16.51 18.59
N ILE A 53 2.27 16.75 19.64
CA ILE A 53 2.24 15.95 20.88
C ILE A 53 0.85 15.93 21.48
N ASN A 54 0.18 17.09 21.59
CA ASN A 54 -1.16 17.18 22.15
C ASN A 54 -2.18 16.37 21.34
N CYS A 55 -2.13 16.45 20.01
CA CYS A 55 -2.98 15.66 19.13
C CYS A 55 -2.71 14.15 19.30
N LEU A 56 -1.44 13.73 19.28
CA LEU A 56 -1.05 12.32 19.45
C LEU A 56 -1.43 11.80 20.84
N CYS A 57 -1.28 12.60 21.90
CA CYS A 57 -1.70 12.25 23.26
C CYS A 57 -3.19 11.91 23.31
N THR A 58 -4.04 12.71 22.65
CA THR A 58 -5.46 12.40 22.56
C THR A 58 -5.69 11.10 21.81
N ILE A 59 -5.09 10.91 20.63
CA ILE A 59 -5.19 9.66 19.85
C ILE A 59 -4.84 8.44 20.71
N TYR A 60 -3.67 8.44 21.34
CA TYR A 60 -3.19 7.28 22.07
C TYR A 60 -3.92 7.06 23.39
N ARG A 61 -4.51 8.09 24.02
CA ARG A 61 -5.42 7.91 25.16
C ARG A 61 -6.70 7.20 24.76
N GLU A 62 -7.31 7.56 23.62
CA GLU A 62 -8.46 6.84 23.08
C GLU A 62 -8.11 5.37 22.80
N LEU A 63 -6.95 5.11 22.19
CA LEU A 63 -6.51 3.73 21.93
C LEU A 63 -6.22 2.95 23.21
N GLN A 64 -5.65 3.58 24.24
CA GLN A 64 -5.38 2.92 25.51
C GLN A 64 -6.66 2.52 26.25
N GLN A 65 -7.74 3.30 26.14
CA GLN A 65 -9.03 2.91 26.74
C GLN A 65 -9.58 1.61 26.13
N VAL A 66 -9.36 1.41 24.82
CA VAL A 66 -9.83 0.20 24.10
C VAL A 66 -8.83 -0.95 24.21
N HIS A 67 -7.53 -0.65 24.28
CA HIS A 67 -6.44 -1.61 24.23
C HIS A 67 -5.37 -1.34 25.33
N PRO A 68 -5.73 -1.49 26.62
CA PRO A 68 -4.88 -1.07 27.74
C PRO A 68 -3.54 -1.80 27.80
N ASP A 69 -3.51 -3.09 27.42
CA ASP A 69 -2.29 -3.91 27.46
C ASP A 69 -1.35 -3.70 26.27
N LEU A 70 -1.82 -3.04 25.20
CA LEU A 70 -1.07 -2.86 23.96
C LEU A 70 -0.50 -1.45 23.80
N VAL A 71 -1.08 -0.45 24.48
CA VAL A 71 -0.77 0.96 24.24
C VAL A 71 -0.12 1.61 25.46
N ASN A 72 1.16 1.94 25.31
CA ASN A 72 1.91 2.79 26.24
C ASN A 72 1.91 4.22 25.69
N VAL A 73 1.05 5.09 26.23
CA VAL A 73 0.81 6.43 25.68
C VAL A 73 2.09 7.25 25.52
N PRO A 74 2.95 7.46 26.54
CA PRO A 74 4.20 8.20 26.37
C PRO A 74 5.09 7.66 25.25
N LEU A 75 5.33 6.34 25.23
CA LEU A 75 6.18 5.71 24.24
C LEU A 75 5.60 5.84 22.82
N CYS A 76 4.31 5.59 22.66
CA CYS A 76 3.64 5.69 21.36
C CYS A 76 3.67 7.12 20.81
N VAL A 77 3.45 8.12 21.67
CA VAL A 77 3.55 9.54 21.29
C VAL A 77 4.95 9.88 20.81
N ASP A 78 5.98 9.51 21.57
CA ASP A 78 7.38 9.78 21.21
C ASP A 78 7.78 9.11 19.89
N LEU A 79 7.44 7.83 19.71
CA LEU A 79 7.74 7.09 18.49
C LEU A 79 7.01 7.67 17.27
N CYS A 80 5.72 8.02 17.42
CA CYS A 80 4.92 8.56 16.33
C CYS A 80 5.33 9.99 15.96
N LEU A 81 5.63 10.84 16.94
CA LEU A 81 6.19 12.17 16.72
C LEU A 81 7.50 12.08 15.94
N ASN A 82 8.43 11.25 16.40
CA ASN A 82 9.74 11.11 15.78
C ASN A 82 9.62 10.58 14.34
N TRP A 83 8.68 9.66 14.11
CA TRP A 83 8.33 9.21 12.76
C TRP A 83 7.78 10.33 11.88
N LEU A 84 6.79 11.10 12.35
CA LEU A 84 6.18 12.22 11.61
C LEU A 84 7.23 13.27 11.23
N LEU A 85 8.10 13.66 12.17
CA LEU A 85 9.20 14.60 11.89
C LEU A 85 10.17 14.03 10.85
N LYS A 86 10.53 12.75 10.95
CA LYS A 86 11.45 12.12 9.99
C LYS A 86 10.87 12.02 8.58
N VAL A 87 9.54 11.92 8.44
CA VAL A 87 8.86 11.85 7.15
C VAL A 87 8.59 13.24 6.57
N TYR A 88 8.19 14.20 7.40
CA TYR A 88 7.57 15.46 6.93
C TYR A 88 8.29 16.75 7.37
N ASP A 89 9.32 16.69 8.22
CA ASP A 89 10.12 17.84 8.67
C ASP A 89 11.57 17.72 8.14
N SER A 90 11.70 17.69 6.81
CA SER A 90 13.00 17.46 6.15
C SER A 90 14.04 18.55 6.41
N ASP A 91 13.58 19.78 6.67
CA ASP A 91 14.40 20.95 7.01
C ASP A 91 14.68 21.07 8.51
N ARG A 92 14.15 20.15 9.34
CA ARG A 92 14.31 20.12 10.80
C ARG A 92 13.86 21.42 11.48
N SER A 93 12.78 22.00 10.97
CA SER A 93 12.15 23.20 11.50
C SER A 93 11.40 22.95 12.82
N GLY A 94 11.15 21.68 13.16
CA GLY A 94 10.27 21.31 14.27
C GLY A 94 8.79 21.54 13.95
N LYS A 95 8.44 21.62 12.66
CA LYS A 95 7.07 21.86 12.20
C LYS A 95 6.64 20.83 11.16
N VAL A 96 5.37 20.44 11.22
CA VAL A 96 4.74 19.54 10.24
C VAL A 96 3.44 20.15 9.76
N GLN A 97 3.20 20.14 8.45
CA GLN A 97 1.94 20.62 7.90
C GLN A 97 0.78 19.71 8.34
N VAL A 98 -0.39 20.30 8.67
CA VAL A 98 -1.59 19.55 9.06
C VAL A 98 -1.94 18.48 8.02
N LEU A 99 -1.92 18.83 6.73
CA LEU A 99 -2.16 17.89 5.63
C LEU A 99 -1.24 16.67 5.69
N SER A 100 0.05 16.90 5.88
CA SER A 100 1.09 15.86 5.94
C SER A 100 0.85 14.92 7.12
N MET A 101 0.58 15.46 8.30
CA MET A 101 0.28 14.68 9.49
C MET A 101 -0.96 13.79 9.27
N LYS A 102 -2.05 14.35 8.74
CA LYS A 102 -3.29 13.61 8.47
C LYS A 102 -3.08 12.50 7.44
N ILE A 103 -2.43 12.81 6.31
CA ILE A 103 -2.13 11.80 5.28
C ILE A 103 -1.28 10.67 5.85
N GLY A 104 -0.26 10.99 6.65
CA GLY A 104 0.58 9.99 7.32
C GLY A 104 -0.24 9.07 8.22
N LEU A 105 -1.01 9.65 9.13
CA LEU A 105 -1.82 8.90 10.09
C LEU A 105 -2.90 8.08 9.39
N PHE A 106 -3.71 8.66 8.50
CA PHE A 106 -4.74 7.92 7.76
C PHE A 106 -4.17 6.80 6.90
N SER A 107 -2.99 6.99 6.28
CA SER A 107 -2.33 5.96 5.49
C SER A 107 -2.03 4.71 6.31
N LEU A 108 -1.65 4.88 7.58
CA LEU A 108 -1.29 3.80 8.50
C LEU A 108 -2.42 3.40 9.46
N SER A 109 -3.56 4.10 9.47
CA SER A 109 -4.74 3.73 10.26
C SER A 109 -5.39 2.40 9.83
N LYS A 110 -6.14 1.81 10.75
CA LYS A 110 -7.03 0.66 10.55
C LYS A 110 -8.31 1.08 9.83
N GLY A 111 -8.69 0.31 8.80
CA GLY A 111 -9.96 0.48 8.11
C GLY A 111 -9.99 -0.19 6.73
N PRO A 112 -11.16 -0.31 6.10
CA PRO A 112 -11.27 -0.77 4.71
C PRO A 112 -10.44 0.12 3.77
N LEU A 113 -9.76 -0.49 2.81
CA LEU A 113 -8.90 0.23 1.86
C LEU A 113 -9.68 1.29 1.06
N LYS A 114 -10.91 0.96 0.63
CA LYS A 114 -11.80 1.89 -0.07
C LYS A 114 -12.11 3.13 0.77
N ASP A 115 -12.37 2.96 2.06
CA ASP A 115 -12.68 4.11 2.92
C ASP A 115 -11.43 4.93 3.20
N LYS A 116 -10.28 4.30 3.38
CA LYS A 116 -9.00 5.01 3.48
C LYS A 116 -8.75 5.92 2.27
N TYR A 117 -9.04 5.46 1.07
CA TYR A 117 -8.96 6.31 -0.14
C TYR A 117 -9.89 7.52 -0.07
N LYS A 118 -11.12 7.36 0.44
CA LYS A 118 -12.06 8.48 0.60
C LYS A 118 -11.57 9.50 1.62
N TYR A 119 -11.06 9.06 2.78
CA TYR A 119 -10.50 9.96 3.80
C TYR A 119 -9.31 10.75 3.22
N LEU A 120 -8.37 10.06 2.58
CA LEU A 120 -7.22 10.70 1.93
C LEU A 120 -7.63 11.71 0.85
N PHE A 121 -8.64 11.38 0.05
CA PHE A 121 -9.18 12.30 -0.95
C PHE A 121 -9.84 13.53 -0.32
N ALA A 122 -10.61 13.33 0.75
CA ALA A 122 -11.29 14.42 1.47
C ALA A 122 -10.31 15.46 2.03
N GLU A 123 -9.09 15.06 2.39
CA GLU A 123 -8.06 15.99 2.88
C GLU A 123 -7.52 16.95 1.81
N VAL A 124 -7.66 16.63 0.53
CA VAL A 124 -7.21 17.51 -0.56
C VAL A 124 -8.35 18.09 -1.39
N ALA A 125 -9.53 17.48 -1.34
CA ALA A 125 -10.71 17.97 -2.05
C ALA A 125 -11.13 19.36 -1.54
N GLY A 126 -11.62 20.20 -2.47
CA GLY A 126 -12.21 21.49 -2.11
C GLY A 126 -13.59 21.33 -1.45
N ALA A 127 -14.19 22.44 -1.02
CA ALA A 127 -15.51 22.45 -0.37
C ALA A 127 -16.64 21.82 -1.22
N ALA A 128 -16.48 21.80 -2.55
CA ALA A 128 -17.41 21.15 -3.48
C ALA A 128 -17.23 19.62 -3.60
N GLY A 129 -16.31 19.02 -2.85
CA GLY A 129 -16.03 17.57 -2.91
C GLY A 129 -15.27 17.12 -4.16
N ILE A 130 -14.66 18.07 -4.89
CA ILE A 130 -13.88 17.85 -6.10
C ILE A 130 -12.40 18.17 -5.89
N CYS A 131 -11.54 17.52 -6.66
CA CYS A 131 -10.09 17.63 -6.56
C CYS A 131 -9.48 17.97 -7.93
N ASN A 132 -8.69 19.03 -8.01
CA ASN A 132 -7.95 19.40 -9.21
C ASN A 132 -6.55 18.76 -9.25
N GLN A 133 -5.82 18.94 -10.35
CA GLN A 133 -4.49 18.35 -10.53
C GLN A 133 -3.49 18.72 -9.43
N ARG A 134 -3.50 19.98 -8.97
CA ARG A 134 -2.62 20.45 -7.88
C ARG A 134 -2.95 19.77 -6.56
N GLN A 135 -4.24 19.65 -6.23
CA GLN A 135 -4.70 18.99 -5.01
C GLN A 135 -4.32 17.51 -5.01
N LEU A 136 -4.50 16.81 -6.14
CA LEU A 136 -4.07 15.42 -6.28
C LEU A 136 -2.54 15.30 -6.15
N ALA A 137 -1.79 16.23 -6.75
CA ALA A 137 -0.33 16.26 -6.61
C ALA A 137 0.10 16.39 -5.14
N LEU A 138 -0.59 17.21 -4.34
CA LEU A 138 -0.31 17.33 -2.90
C LEU A 138 -0.55 16.01 -2.15
N LEU A 139 -1.64 15.30 -2.45
CA LEU A 139 -1.92 13.99 -1.84
C LEU A 139 -0.82 12.97 -2.19
N LEU A 140 -0.49 12.84 -3.47
CA LEU A 140 0.52 11.90 -3.94
C LEU A 140 1.91 12.26 -3.39
N HIS A 141 2.24 13.56 -3.35
CA HIS A 141 3.50 14.03 -2.81
C HIS A 141 3.67 13.72 -1.33
N ASN A 142 2.62 13.90 -0.52
CA ASN A 142 2.65 13.55 0.90
C ASN A 142 2.64 12.03 1.14
N SER A 143 1.96 11.29 0.26
CA SER A 143 1.90 9.82 0.34
C SER A 143 3.25 9.17 0.04
N ILE A 144 4.01 9.68 -0.93
CA ILE A 144 5.32 9.12 -1.30
C ILE A 144 6.42 9.39 -0.26
N GLN A 145 6.24 10.36 0.65
CA GLN A 145 7.23 10.61 1.70
C GLN A 145 7.43 9.40 2.62
N ILE A 146 6.38 8.58 2.81
CA ILE A 146 6.45 7.36 3.62
C ILE A 146 7.43 6.33 2.99
N PRO A 147 7.26 5.86 1.74
CA PRO A 147 8.25 4.99 1.10
C PRO A 147 9.60 5.68 0.86
N HIS A 148 9.64 7.00 0.69
CA HIS A 148 10.90 7.75 0.63
C HIS A 148 11.72 7.61 1.92
N GLN A 149 11.09 7.80 3.08
CA GLN A 149 11.73 7.62 4.39
C GLN A 149 12.21 6.18 4.62
N LEU A 150 11.58 5.19 3.97
CA LEU A 150 11.97 3.78 4.00
C LEU A 150 13.08 3.41 2.99
N GLY A 151 13.54 4.37 2.18
CA GLY A 151 14.57 4.20 1.16
C GLY A 151 14.07 3.50 -0.11
N GLU A 152 12.78 3.57 -0.42
CA GLU A 152 12.15 2.79 -1.51
C GLU A 152 11.44 3.66 -2.57
N ALA A 153 11.48 5.00 -2.45
CA ALA A 153 10.75 5.91 -3.35
C ALA A 153 11.09 5.75 -4.84
N ALA A 154 12.32 5.37 -5.18
CA ALA A 154 12.73 5.15 -6.57
C ALA A 154 11.86 4.08 -7.26
N ALA A 155 11.37 3.09 -6.51
CA ALA A 155 10.50 2.06 -7.05
C ALA A 155 9.07 2.53 -7.32
N PHE A 156 8.70 3.74 -6.90
CA PHE A 156 7.33 4.27 -6.96
C PHE A 156 7.24 5.57 -7.80
N GLY A 157 8.15 5.76 -8.76
CA GLY A 157 8.16 6.92 -9.65
C GLY A 157 8.91 8.15 -9.12
N GLY A 158 9.57 8.04 -7.96
CA GLY A 158 10.40 9.10 -7.41
C GLY A 158 9.62 10.31 -6.89
N SER A 159 10.25 11.48 -6.93
CA SER A 159 9.69 12.73 -6.39
C SER A 159 8.84 13.54 -7.38
N ASN A 160 8.72 13.10 -8.64
CA ASN A 160 7.88 13.77 -9.63
C ASN A 160 6.49 13.11 -9.69
N MET A 161 5.46 13.81 -9.22
CA MET A 161 4.08 13.30 -9.19
C MET A 161 3.35 13.50 -10.52
N GLU A 162 3.86 14.34 -11.41
CA GLU A 162 3.16 14.77 -12.63
C GLU A 162 2.72 13.59 -13.52
N PRO A 163 3.53 12.53 -13.76
CA PRO A 163 3.08 11.39 -14.55
C PRO A 163 1.91 10.64 -13.89
N SER A 164 1.89 10.55 -12.56
CA SER A 164 0.80 9.89 -11.83
C SER A 164 -0.48 10.72 -11.84
N VAL A 165 -0.36 12.04 -11.67
CA VAL A 165 -1.49 12.98 -11.78
C VAL A 165 -2.08 12.91 -13.18
N ARG A 166 -1.24 13.02 -14.22
CA ARG A 166 -1.68 12.92 -15.61
C ARG A 166 -2.38 11.59 -15.90
N SER A 167 -1.83 10.48 -15.41
CA SER A 167 -2.46 9.15 -15.54
C SER A 167 -3.85 9.09 -14.91
N CYS A 168 -4.06 9.74 -13.76
CA CYS A 168 -5.38 9.80 -13.12
C CYS A 168 -6.39 10.58 -13.96
N PHE A 169 -6.05 11.78 -14.41
CA PHE A 169 -6.93 12.63 -15.21
C PHE A 169 -7.25 12.02 -16.58
N GLN A 170 -6.25 11.40 -17.23
CA GLN A 170 -6.45 10.63 -18.46
C GLN A 170 -7.38 9.43 -18.28
N TYR A 171 -7.30 8.72 -17.15
CA TYR A 171 -8.19 7.61 -16.85
C TYR A 171 -9.65 8.06 -16.70
N VAL A 172 -9.87 9.22 -16.09
CA VAL A 172 -11.21 9.80 -15.90
C VAL A 172 -11.76 10.40 -17.19
N GLY A 173 -10.89 10.78 -18.14
CA GLY A 173 -11.29 11.47 -19.37
C GLY A 173 -11.69 12.93 -19.14
N ARG A 174 -11.15 13.56 -18.08
CA ARG A 174 -11.32 14.98 -17.75
C ARG A 174 -9.97 15.61 -17.46
N ASP A 175 -9.83 16.90 -17.75
CA ASP A 175 -8.56 17.63 -17.57
C ASP A 175 -8.56 18.60 -16.36
N ASP A 176 -9.73 18.87 -15.78
CA ASP A 176 -9.93 19.94 -14.79
C ASP A 176 -10.06 19.42 -13.35
N VAL A 177 -11.04 18.56 -13.08
CA VAL A 177 -11.37 18.05 -11.75
C VAL A 177 -11.82 16.59 -11.77
N ILE A 178 -11.58 15.91 -10.64
CA ILE A 178 -12.05 14.56 -10.36
C ILE A 178 -12.89 14.52 -9.09
N GLU A 179 -13.84 13.59 -9.05
CA GLU A 179 -14.69 13.28 -7.90
C GLU A 179 -14.16 12.06 -7.12
N VAL A 180 -14.63 11.90 -5.88
CA VAL A 180 -14.13 10.85 -4.97
C VAL A 180 -14.23 9.44 -5.57
N GLN A 181 -15.32 9.11 -6.26
CA GLN A 181 -15.51 7.77 -6.82
C GLN A 181 -14.55 7.50 -7.98
N GLN A 182 -14.29 8.50 -8.83
CA GLN A 182 -13.34 8.42 -9.93
C GLN A 182 -11.90 8.23 -9.42
N PHE A 183 -11.53 8.95 -8.36
CA PHE A 183 -10.25 8.76 -7.68
C PHE A 183 -10.13 7.34 -7.09
N VAL A 184 -11.17 6.88 -6.40
CA VAL A 184 -11.20 5.52 -5.82
C VAL A 184 -11.04 4.47 -6.92
N ASP A 185 -11.72 4.61 -8.06
CA ASP A 185 -11.61 3.65 -9.18
C ASP A 185 -10.20 3.66 -9.79
N TRP A 186 -9.57 4.82 -9.94
CA TRP A 186 -8.17 4.93 -10.36
C TRP A 186 -7.22 4.25 -9.35
N MET A 187 -7.43 4.43 -8.04
CA MET A 187 -6.62 3.78 -7.00
C MET A 187 -6.74 2.25 -7.02
N HIS A 188 -7.86 1.69 -7.50
CA HIS A 188 -8.03 0.24 -7.67
C HIS A 188 -7.21 -0.32 -8.85
N LEU A 189 -6.74 0.53 -9.77
CA LEU A 189 -5.78 0.15 -10.80
C LEU A 189 -4.35 0.00 -10.24
N GLU A 190 -4.15 0.30 -8.96
CA GLU A 190 -2.88 0.23 -8.24
C GLU A 190 -1.77 1.06 -8.90
N PRO A 191 -1.97 2.39 -9.05
CA PRO A 191 -0.98 3.25 -9.68
C PRO A 191 0.37 3.19 -8.94
N GLN A 192 1.45 3.17 -9.72
CA GLN A 192 2.80 2.89 -9.22
C GLN A 192 3.23 3.81 -8.07
N SER A 193 2.77 5.06 -8.02
CA SER A 193 3.13 6.01 -6.95
C SER A 193 2.57 5.65 -5.57
N VAL A 194 1.52 4.83 -5.51
CA VAL A 194 0.79 4.55 -4.25
C VAL A 194 0.39 3.08 -4.08
N VAL A 195 0.82 2.18 -4.98
CA VAL A 195 0.59 0.73 -4.88
C VAL A 195 1.09 0.11 -3.57
N TRP A 196 2.08 0.72 -2.90
CA TRP A 196 2.55 0.26 -1.59
C TRP A 196 1.42 0.24 -0.54
N LEU A 197 0.44 1.13 -0.65
CA LEU A 197 -0.69 1.22 0.28
C LEU A 197 -1.66 0.05 0.10
N SER A 198 -2.01 -0.30 -1.14
CA SER A 198 -2.87 -1.47 -1.38
C SER A 198 -2.16 -2.78 -0.98
N VAL A 199 -0.86 -2.88 -1.25
CA VAL A 199 -0.05 -4.04 -0.87
C VAL A 199 0.08 -4.14 0.65
N LEU A 200 0.21 -3.03 1.39
CA LEU A 200 0.19 -3.00 2.86
C LEU A 200 -1.07 -3.68 3.42
N HIS A 201 -2.24 -3.38 2.86
CA HIS A 201 -3.48 -4.02 3.29
C HIS A 201 -3.50 -5.52 2.99
N ARG A 202 -2.95 -5.95 1.85
CA ARG A 202 -2.82 -7.38 1.53
C ARG A 202 -1.83 -8.08 2.45
N VAL A 203 -0.71 -7.43 2.81
CA VAL A 203 0.23 -7.96 3.80
C VAL A 203 -0.46 -8.14 5.14
N ALA A 204 -1.21 -7.15 5.61
CA ALA A 204 -1.95 -7.24 6.87
C ALA A 204 -2.98 -8.39 6.87
N ALA A 205 -3.73 -8.57 5.77
CA ALA A 205 -4.67 -9.68 5.64
C ALA A 205 -3.98 -11.06 5.61
N ALA A 206 -2.83 -11.14 4.93
CA ALA A 206 -2.10 -12.38 4.77
C ALA A 206 -1.47 -12.90 6.08
N GLU A 207 -1.13 -12.02 7.03
CA GLU A 207 -0.43 -12.40 8.29
C GLU A 207 -1.08 -13.57 9.03
N THR A 208 -2.41 -13.65 9.03
CA THR A 208 -3.18 -14.70 9.71
C THR A 208 -3.78 -15.73 8.76
N ALA A 209 -3.57 -15.58 7.44
CA ALA A 209 -4.12 -16.46 6.44
C ALA A 209 -3.43 -17.83 6.46
N LYS A 210 -4.25 -18.88 6.45
CA LYS A 210 -3.81 -20.28 6.32
C LYS A 210 -4.51 -20.93 5.14
N HIS A 211 -3.73 -21.53 4.26
CA HIS A 211 -4.24 -22.25 3.09
C HIS A 211 -3.87 -23.72 3.17
N GLN A 212 -4.86 -24.61 3.00
CA GLN A 212 -4.65 -26.05 2.86
C GLN A 212 -4.11 -26.38 1.47
N ALA A 213 -2.91 -25.87 1.18
CA ALA A 213 -2.19 -26.07 -0.06
C ALA A 213 -0.73 -26.37 0.25
N LYS A 214 -0.08 -27.12 -0.65
CA LYS A 214 1.35 -27.45 -0.55
C LYS A 214 2.13 -26.58 -1.52
N CYS A 215 3.25 -26.01 -1.08
CA CYS A 215 4.13 -25.29 -1.98
C CYS A 215 4.82 -26.27 -2.94
N ASN A 216 4.72 -26.04 -4.24
CA ASN A 216 5.37 -26.88 -5.24
C ASN A 216 6.91 -26.76 -5.23
N ILE A 217 7.47 -25.69 -4.64
CA ILE A 217 8.92 -25.45 -4.54
C ILE A 217 9.49 -26.02 -3.25
N CYS A 218 9.18 -25.43 -2.08
CA CYS A 218 9.75 -25.85 -0.79
C CYS A 218 9.00 -26.99 -0.10
N LYS A 219 7.86 -27.45 -0.66
CA LYS A 219 7.01 -28.52 -0.12
C LYS A 219 6.34 -28.23 1.23
N GLU A 220 6.46 -27.00 1.75
CA GLU A 220 5.77 -26.52 2.95
C GLU A 220 4.25 -26.64 2.82
N CYS A 221 3.59 -27.07 3.90
CA CYS A 221 2.14 -27.23 4.02
C CYS A 221 1.77 -27.26 5.52
N PRO A 222 0.72 -26.54 5.96
CA PRO A 222 -0.10 -25.60 5.19
C PRO A 222 0.68 -24.33 4.81
N LEU A 223 0.23 -23.61 3.79
CA LEU A 223 0.81 -22.29 3.50
C LEU A 223 0.27 -21.28 4.51
N VAL A 224 1.17 -20.58 5.19
CA VAL A 224 0.86 -19.44 6.06
C VAL A 224 1.32 -18.16 5.37
N GLY A 225 0.50 -17.11 5.38
CA GLY A 225 0.77 -15.91 4.59
C GLY A 225 0.16 -15.98 3.19
N PHE A 226 0.79 -15.30 2.24
CA PHE A 226 0.35 -15.32 0.84
C PHE A 226 0.44 -16.71 0.20
N ARG A 227 -0.59 -17.04 -0.58
CA ARG A 227 -0.59 -18.15 -1.55
C ARG A 227 -0.57 -17.58 -2.97
N TYR A 228 0.43 -17.96 -3.74
CA TYR A 228 0.51 -17.63 -5.17
C TYR A 228 0.17 -18.86 -6.00
N ARG A 229 -0.92 -18.83 -6.77
CA ARG A 229 -1.31 -19.92 -7.66
C ARG A 229 -1.03 -19.56 -9.10
N SER A 230 -0.35 -20.45 -9.82
CA SER A 230 -0.09 -20.24 -11.23
C SER A 230 -1.36 -20.40 -12.06
N LEU A 231 -1.57 -19.49 -12.99
CA LEU A 231 -2.64 -19.55 -13.98
C LEU A 231 -2.24 -20.31 -15.25
N LYS A 232 -1.01 -20.86 -15.30
CA LYS A 232 -0.52 -21.65 -16.44
C LYS A 232 -0.54 -23.15 -16.15
N HIS A 233 0.00 -23.54 -14.99
CA HIS A 233 0.07 -24.91 -14.54
C HIS A 233 -1.02 -25.20 -13.51
N PHE A 234 -1.74 -26.29 -13.72
CA PHE A 234 -2.83 -26.72 -12.85
C PHE A 234 -2.29 -27.06 -11.46
N ASN A 235 -2.99 -26.56 -10.43
CA ASN A 235 -2.68 -26.77 -9.02
C ASN A 235 -1.22 -26.49 -8.62
N TYR A 236 -0.57 -25.54 -9.29
CA TYR A 236 0.78 -25.11 -8.95
C TYR A 236 0.72 -23.92 -7.98
N ASN A 237 1.13 -24.14 -6.74
CA ASN A 237 1.10 -23.18 -5.65
C ASN A 237 2.52 -22.83 -5.18
N VAL A 238 2.77 -21.56 -4.92
CA VAL A 238 4.04 -21.04 -4.40
C VAL A 238 3.74 -20.31 -3.09
N CYS A 239 4.50 -20.61 -2.03
CA CYS A 239 4.36 -19.93 -0.75
C CYS A 239 4.98 -18.52 -0.82
N GLN A 240 4.57 -17.67 0.11
CA GLN A 240 5.12 -16.33 0.32
C GLN A 240 6.65 -16.28 0.25
N THR A 241 7.33 -17.13 1.02
CA THR A 241 8.80 -17.15 1.11
C THR A 241 9.46 -17.48 -0.23
N CYS A 242 8.95 -18.48 -0.95
CA CYS A 242 9.48 -18.87 -2.25
C CYS A 242 9.24 -17.78 -3.31
N PHE A 243 8.05 -17.18 -3.30
CA PHE A 243 7.69 -16.12 -4.24
C PHE A 243 8.54 -14.87 -4.02
N PHE A 244 8.63 -14.36 -2.79
CA PHE A 244 9.41 -13.15 -2.48
C PHE A 244 10.91 -13.31 -2.67
N SER A 245 11.44 -14.53 -2.49
CA SER A 245 12.84 -14.82 -2.77
C SER A 245 13.12 -15.04 -4.27
N GLY A 246 12.08 -15.06 -5.12
CA GLY A 246 12.21 -15.31 -6.55
C GLY A 246 12.64 -16.74 -6.90
N ARG A 247 12.32 -17.74 -6.06
CA ARG A 247 12.69 -19.13 -6.33
C ARG A 247 11.94 -19.64 -7.57
N ILE A 248 12.68 -20.21 -8.51
CA ILE A 248 12.16 -20.85 -9.72
C ILE A 248 12.27 -22.38 -9.60
N SER A 249 11.50 -23.09 -10.42
CA SER A 249 11.59 -24.55 -10.58
C SER A 249 11.54 -24.89 -12.07
N LYS A 250 11.82 -26.14 -12.45
CA LYS A 250 11.71 -26.59 -13.85
C LYS A 250 10.33 -26.28 -14.45
N ASP A 251 9.27 -26.34 -13.65
CA ASP A 251 7.88 -26.11 -14.05
C ASP A 251 7.40 -24.68 -13.79
N TYR A 252 8.24 -23.79 -13.28
CA TYR A 252 7.83 -22.42 -12.91
C TYR A 252 8.89 -21.37 -13.20
N HIS A 253 8.48 -20.38 -13.98
CA HIS A 253 9.20 -19.14 -14.23
C HIS A 253 8.41 -17.96 -13.67
N LEU A 254 9.10 -16.94 -13.15
CA LEU A 254 8.48 -15.74 -12.56
C LEU A 254 7.61 -14.96 -13.56
N SER A 255 7.82 -15.15 -14.86
CA SER A 255 7.05 -14.53 -15.94
C SER A 255 5.66 -15.15 -16.15
N TYR A 256 5.34 -16.25 -15.47
CA TYR A 256 4.01 -16.86 -15.60
C TYR A 256 2.98 -16.11 -14.77
N PRO A 257 1.75 -15.95 -15.30
CA PRO A 257 0.68 -15.26 -14.58
C PRO A 257 0.35 -16.00 -13.28
N MET A 258 0.38 -15.28 -12.17
CA MET A 258 0.02 -15.78 -10.85
C MET A 258 -1.24 -15.07 -10.34
N VAL A 259 -2.10 -15.80 -9.63
CA VAL A 259 -3.12 -15.21 -8.74
C VAL A 259 -2.54 -15.19 -7.33
N GLU A 260 -2.69 -14.05 -6.69
CA GLU A 260 -2.39 -13.88 -5.28
C GLU A 260 -3.65 -14.12 -4.43
N TYR A 261 -3.51 -14.88 -3.35
CA TYR A 261 -4.49 -14.96 -2.28
C TYR A 261 -3.85 -14.52 -0.97
N CYS A 262 -4.53 -13.61 -0.27
CA CYS A 262 -4.17 -13.12 1.07
C CYS A 262 -5.21 -13.46 2.14
N THR A 263 -6.30 -14.14 1.76
CA THR A 263 -7.35 -14.66 2.65
C THR A 263 -7.62 -16.12 2.32
N PRO A 264 -8.13 -16.94 3.26
CA PRO A 264 -8.52 -18.32 2.98
C PRO A 264 -9.46 -18.38 1.77
N THR A 265 -9.15 -19.24 0.80
CA THR A 265 -9.91 -19.37 -0.45
C THR A 265 -11.26 -20.02 -0.18
N THR A 266 -12.32 -19.45 -0.76
CA THR A 266 -13.66 -20.06 -0.79
C THR A 266 -13.83 -20.94 -2.04
N SER A 267 -14.72 -21.93 -1.99
CA SER A 267 -14.95 -22.88 -3.10
C SER A 267 -15.31 -22.21 -4.43
N GLY A 268 -15.98 -21.04 -4.40
CA GLY A 268 -16.32 -20.26 -5.59
C GLY A 268 -15.12 -19.58 -6.28
N GLU A 269 -14.09 -19.21 -5.52
CA GLU A 269 -12.85 -18.62 -6.07
C GLU A 269 -12.01 -19.68 -6.80
N ASP A 270 -11.99 -20.91 -6.27
CA ASP A 270 -11.31 -22.04 -6.90
C ASP A 270 -11.89 -22.40 -8.28
N VAL A 271 -13.22 -22.35 -8.44
CA VAL A 271 -13.89 -22.59 -9.74
C VAL A 271 -13.58 -21.48 -10.73
N ARG A 272 -13.60 -20.21 -10.28
CA ARG A 272 -13.29 -19.07 -11.13
C ARG A 272 -11.86 -19.14 -11.66
N ASP A 273 -10.90 -19.49 -10.81
CA ASP A 273 -9.50 -19.56 -11.24
C ASP A 273 -9.21 -20.82 -12.07
N PHE A 274 -9.94 -21.91 -11.86
CA PHE A 274 -9.93 -23.04 -12.78
C PHE A 274 -10.31 -22.64 -14.22
N THR A 275 -11.38 -21.86 -14.39
CA THR A 275 -11.77 -21.38 -15.73
C THR A 275 -10.74 -20.45 -16.36
N LYS A 276 -10.03 -19.64 -15.56
CA LYS A 276 -8.92 -18.80 -16.05
C LYS A 276 -7.69 -19.63 -16.45
N VAL A 277 -7.35 -20.68 -15.68
CA VAL A 277 -6.25 -21.61 -16.02
C VAL A 277 -6.52 -22.27 -17.37
N LEU A 278 -7.74 -22.76 -17.60
CA LEU A 278 -8.13 -23.36 -18.88
C LEU A 278 -7.99 -22.36 -20.05
N LYS A 279 -8.47 -21.11 -19.87
CA LYS A 279 -8.32 -20.06 -20.90
C LYS A 279 -6.86 -19.69 -21.17
N ASN A 280 -6.01 -19.71 -20.15
CA ASN A 280 -4.60 -19.33 -20.26
C ASN A 280 -3.69 -20.44 -20.78
N LYS A 281 -4.10 -21.71 -20.66
CA LYS A 281 -3.33 -22.87 -21.17
C LYS A 281 -3.09 -22.83 -22.68
N PHE A 282 -3.98 -22.15 -23.42
CA PHE A 282 -3.87 -21.95 -24.88
C PHE A 282 -3.09 -20.69 -25.28
N ARG A 283 -2.55 -19.93 -24.33
CA ARG A 283 -1.85 -18.65 -24.61
C ARG A 283 -0.34 -18.84 -24.59
N SER A 284 0.34 -18.23 -25.56
CA SER A 284 1.78 -18.37 -25.76
C SER A 284 2.60 -17.60 -24.71
N LYS A 285 3.89 -17.96 -24.54
CA LYS A 285 4.83 -17.22 -23.66
C LYS A 285 4.89 -15.72 -24.04
N LYS A 286 4.88 -15.43 -25.34
CA LYS A 286 4.93 -14.06 -25.92
C LYS A 286 3.70 -13.21 -25.54
N TYR A 287 2.54 -13.82 -25.32
CA TYR A 287 1.32 -13.15 -24.86
C TYR A 287 1.48 -12.61 -23.43
N PHE A 288 2.08 -13.39 -22.52
CA PHE A 288 2.21 -13.00 -21.11
C PHE A 288 3.31 -11.95 -20.89
N THR A 289 4.36 -11.94 -21.71
CA THR A 289 5.35 -10.84 -21.73
C THR A 289 4.77 -9.53 -22.23
N LYS A 290 3.83 -9.55 -23.20
CA LYS A 290 3.18 -8.32 -23.73
C LYS A 290 2.04 -7.80 -22.85
N HIS A 291 1.49 -8.63 -21.97
CA HIS A 291 0.42 -8.26 -21.04
C HIS A 291 0.80 -8.63 -19.60
N PRO A 292 1.82 -7.97 -19.02
CA PRO A 292 2.15 -8.15 -17.61
C PRO A 292 0.98 -7.63 -16.77
N ARG A 293 0.19 -8.54 -16.21
CA ARG A 293 -1.00 -8.21 -15.39
C ARG A 293 -0.67 -7.84 -13.94
N LEU A 294 0.59 -7.56 -13.62
CA LEU A 294 1.08 -7.61 -12.24
C LEU A 294 1.66 -6.25 -11.86
N GLY A 295 0.83 -5.35 -11.33
CA GLY A 295 1.22 -4.02 -10.84
C GLY A 295 2.15 -4.03 -9.61
N TYR A 296 2.48 -5.21 -9.07
CA TYR A 296 3.45 -5.39 -7.99
C TYR A 296 4.86 -5.79 -8.47
N LEU A 297 5.02 -6.12 -9.76
CA LEU A 297 6.34 -6.30 -10.34
C LEU A 297 6.93 -4.91 -10.59
N PRO A 298 8.23 -4.69 -10.27
CA PRO A 298 8.86 -3.43 -10.63
C PRO A 298 8.69 -3.18 -12.13
N VAL A 299 8.36 -1.93 -12.50
CA VAL A 299 8.45 -1.49 -13.89
C VAL A 299 9.84 -1.88 -14.35
N GLN A 300 9.93 -2.70 -15.40
CA GLN A 300 11.22 -2.99 -16.03
C GLN A 300 11.78 -1.66 -16.50
N THR A 301 12.74 -1.11 -15.76
CA THR A 301 13.64 -0.10 -16.31
C THR A 301 14.28 -0.75 -17.53
N ILE A 302 14.18 -0.09 -18.68
CA ILE A 302 14.60 -0.53 -20.03
C ILE A 302 16.08 -1.02 -20.09
N LEU A 303 16.83 -0.92 -19.00
CA LEU A 303 18.23 -1.30 -18.85
C LEU A 303 18.48 -2.81 -18.64
N GLU A 304 17.47 -3.64 -18.37
CA GLU A 304 17.68 -5.08 -18.14
C GLU A 304 17.60 -5.97 -19.42
N GLU A 305 17.41 -5.39 -20.62
CA GLU A 305 17.38 -6.15 -21.87
C GLU A 305 18.77 -6.46 -22.48
N GLU A 306 19.88 -5.93 -21.94
CA GLU A 306 21.23 -6.15 -22.54
C GLU A 306 22.03 -7.34 -21.99
N HIS A 307 21.47 -8.20 -21.13
CA HIS A 307 22.23 -9.34 -20.55
C HIS A 307 21.66 -10.74 -20.83
N LEU A 308 20.97 -10.93 -21.95
CA LEU A 308 20.50 -12.25 -22.39
C LEU A 308 20.85 -12.63 -23.83
N GLU A 309 21.82 -11.95 -24.44
CA GLU A 309 22.47 -12.41 -25.68
C GLU A 309 23.99 -12.46 -25.52
N THR A 310 24.48 -13.55 -24.91
CA THR A 310 25.74 -14.23 -25.25
C THR A 310 25.68 -15.66 -24.75
#